data_AF-A0A0Q6JTR1-F1
#
_entry.id   AF-A0A0Q6JTR1-F1
#
_cell.length_a   1.000
_cell.length_b   1.000
_cell.length_c   1.000
_cell.angle_alpha   90.00
_cell.angle_beta   90.00
_cell.angle_gamma   90.00
#
_symmetry.space_group_name_H-M   'P 1'
#
loop_
_entity.id
_entity.type
_entity.pdbx_description
1 polymer ?
#
loop_
_entity_poly.entity_id
_entity_poly.type
_entity_poly.pdbx_seq_one_letter_code
_entity_poly.pdbx_strand_id
1 'polypeptide(L)'
;MTLQINITPNGRMSLPADVRKRLGLTGGGAVYLDETEDGVVLRTASQAVARAQALAAQYTGGNPDASVDAFLQRRREDSGE
;
A
#
# COMPACT_ATOMS: atom_id res chain seq x y z
N MET A 1 10.01 4.41 -15.55
CA MET A 1 9.50 3.98 -16.88
C MET A 1 8.18 4.67 -17.11
N THR A 2 8.03 5.39 -18.24
CA THR A 2 6.79 6.07 -18.60
C THR A 2 6.11 5.28 -19.71
N LEU A 3 4.80 5.02 -19.56
CA LEU A 3 3.99 4.33 -20.55
C LEU A 3 2.82 5.23 -20.91
N GLN A 4 2.61 5.45 -22.21
CA GLN A 4 1.37 6.06 -22.68
C GLN A 4 0.26 5.00 -22.66
N ILE A 5 -0.83 5.29 -21.96
CA ILE A 5 -2.03 4.44 -21.92
C ILE A 5 -3.22 5.26 -22.40
N ASN A 6 -3.96 4.71 -23.36
CA ASN A 6 -5.18 5.33 -23.83
C ASN A 6 -6.31 5.08 -22.83
N ILE A 7 -7.09 6.12 -22.57
CA ILE A 7 -8.31 6.05 -21.78
C ILE A 7 -9.47 6.06 -22.77
N THR A 8 -10.33 5.05 -22.69
CA THR A 8 -11.54 4.98 -23.52
C THR A 8 -12.55 6.04 -23.06
N PRO A 9 -13.52 6.45 -23.90
CA PRO A 9 -14.49 7.48 -23.53
C PRO A 9 -15.33 7.17 -22.27
N ASN A 10 -15.47 5.90 -21.92
CA ASN A 10 -16.13 5.44 -20.68
C ASN A 10 -15.17 5.37 -19.46
N GLY A 11 -13.98 5.97 -19.55
CA GLY A 11 -13.02 6.07 -18.45
C GLY A 11 -12.20 4.83 -18.16
N ARG A 12 -12.28 3.77 -19.00
CA ARG A 12 -11.49 2.55 -18.78
C ARG A 12 -10.08 2.73 -19.34
N MET A 13 -9.11 2.22 -18.58
CA MET A 13 -7.73 2.06 -19.05
C MET A 13 -7.31 0.59 -18.90
N SER A 14 -6.52 0.09 -19.85
CA SER A 14 -5.96 -1.26 -19.78
C SER A 14 -4.51 -1.20 -19.31
N LEU A 15 -4.23 -1.75 -18.13
CA LEU A 15 -2.84 -1.92 -17.69
C LEU A 15 -2.16 -3.00 -18.55
N PRO A 16 -0.99 -2.71 -19.17
CA PRO A 16 -0.21 -3.69 -19.92
C PRO A 16 0.13 -4.94 -19.11
N ALA A 17 0.27 -6.08 -19.79
CA ALA A 17 0.42 -7.40 -19.14
C ALA A 17 1.67 -7.50 -18.26
N ASP A 18 2.76 -6.86 -18.65
CA ASP A 18 4.00 -6.77 -17.89
C ASP A 18 3.81 -5.95 -16.59
N VAL A 19 3.05 -4.84 -16.65
CA VAL A 19 2.70 -4.04 -15.47
C VAL A 19 1.85 -4.86 -14.51
N ARG A 20 0.83 -5.57 -15.02
CA ARG A 20 0.00 -6.45 -14.19
C ARG A 20 0.82 -7.53 -13.49
N LYS A 21 1.76 -8.17 -14.18
CA LYS A 21 2.67 -9.18 -13.59
C LYS A 21 3.49 -8.59 -12.46
N ARG A 22 4.13 -7.42 -12.66
CA ARG A 22 4.93 -6.75 -11.63
C ARG A 22 4.11 -6.34 -10.41
N LEU A 23 2.83 -5.99 -10.60
CA LEU A 23 1.91 -5.61 -9.53
C LEU A 23 1.17 -6.81 -8.91
N GLY A 24 1.41 -8.04 -9.36
CA GLY A 24 0.69 -9.22 -8.87
C GLY A 24 -0.78 -9.28 -9.28
N LEU A 25 -1.19 -8.56 -10.33
CA LEU A 25 -2.57 -8.45 -10.81
C LEU A 25 -2.88 -9.42 -11.97
N THR A 26 -2.13 -10.51 -12.09
CA THR A 26 -2.29 -11.49 -13.19
C THR A 26 -3.63 -12.21 -13.17
N GLY A 27 -4.23 -12.42 -11.99
CA GLY A 27 -5.56 -12.99 -11.81
C GLY A 27 -6.68 -11.95 -11.79
N GLY A 28 -6.40 -10.70 -12.13
CA GLY A 28 -7.29 -9.56 -11.84
C GLY A 28 -7.06 -9.02 -10.43
N GLY A 29 -8.02 -8.22 -9.95
CA GLY A 29 -7.95 -7.57 -8.64
C GLY A 29 -8.32 -6.09 -8.70
N ALA A 30 -8.04 -5.38 -7.62
CA ALA A 30 -8.30 -3.96 -7.49
C ALA A 30 -7.00 -3.19 -7.22
N VAL A 31 -6.98 -1.94 -7.68
CA VAL A 31 -5.98 -0.94 -7.29
C VAL A 31 -6.73 0.26 -6.72
N TYR A 32 -6.09 0.93 -5.77
CA TYR A 32 -6.52 2.22 -5.27
C TYR A 32 -5.96 3.30 -6.17
N LEU A 33 -6.80 4.29 -6.51
CA LEU A 33 -6.41 5.50 -7.21
C LEU A 33 -6.45 6.63 -6.20
N ASP A 34 -5.28 7.17 -5.88
CA ASP A 34 -5.14 8.33 -5.01
C ASP A 34 -4.97 9.58 -5.88
N GLU A 35 -5.83 10.57 -5.68
CA GLU A 35 -5.65 11.90 -6.25
C GLU A 35 -4.64 12.70 -5.42
N THR A 36 -3.73 13.37 -6.10
CA THR A 36 -2.66 14.19 -5.52
C THR A 36 -2.57 15.50 -6.29
N GLU A 37 -1.81 16.47 -5.77
CA GLU A 37 -1.62 17.77 -6.43
C GLU A 37 -1.03 17.64 -7.85
N ASP A 38 -0.18 16.64 -8.08
CA ASP A 38 0.51 16.41 -9.34
C ASP A 38 -0.20 15.42 -10.27
N GLY A 39 -1.36 14.90 -9.88
CA GLY A 39 -2.13 13.91 -10.65
C GLY A 39 -2.51 12.68 -9.83
N VAL A 40 -2.59 11.52 -10.49
CA VAL A 40 -3.12 10.29 -9.87
C VAL A 40 -2.03 9.25 -9.65
N VAL A 41 -2.10 8.53 -8.52
CA VAL A 41 -1.21 7.40 -8.23
C VAL A 41 -2.03 6.13 -8.02
N LEU A 42 -1.70 5.10 -8.80
CA LEU A 42 -2.28 3.77 -8.63
C LEU A 42 -1.44 2.92 -7.68
N ARG A 43 -2.07 2.28 -6.69
CA ARG A 43 -1.40 1.40 -5.71
C ARG A 43 -2.20 0.12 -5.48
N THR A 44 -1.51 -0.99 -5.24
CA THR A 44 -2.14 -2.17 -4.65
C THR A 44 -2.37 -1.96 -3.15
N ALA A 45 -3.25 -2.75 -2.54
CA ALA A 45 -3.44 -2.76 -1.08
C ALA A 45 -2.11 -2.98 -0.33
N SER A 46 -1.30 -3.93 -0.80
CA SER A 46 0.01 -4.23 -0.20
C SER A 46 0.98 -3.05 -0.27
N GLN A 47 0.99 -2.32 -1.39
CA GLN A 47 1.80 -1.11 -1.54
C GLN A 47 1.31 0.03 -0.64
N ALA A 48 -0.01 0.20 -0.50
CA ALA A 48 -0.59 1.20 0.40
C ALA A 48 -0.22 0.91 1.87
N VAL A 49 -0.34 -0.35 2.30
CA VAL A 49 0.08 -0.78 3.65
C VAL A 49 1.57 -0.58 3.87
N ALA A 50 2.41 -1.01 2.93
CA ALA A 50 3.86 -0.84 3.03
C ALA A 50 4.25 0.64 3.15
N ARG A 51 3.58 1.53 2.40
CA ARG A 51 3.77 2.99 2.52
C ARG A 51 3.37 3.50 3.89
N ALA A 52 2.21 3.10 4.40
CA ALA A 52 1.75 3.52 5.73
C ALA A 52 2.70 3.05 6.84
N GLN A 53 3.19 1.81 6.75
CA GLN A 53 4.20 1.27 7.67
C GLN A 53 5.53 2.04 7.59
N ALA A 54 6.01 2.34 6.39
CA ALA A 54 7.22 3.12 6.20
C ALA A 54 7.09 4.56 6.76
N LEU A 55 5.92 5.17 6.64
CA LEU A 55 5.64 6.48 7.25
C LEU A 55 5.63 6.37 8.78
N ALA A 56 4.92 5.39 9.33
CA ALA A 56 4.88 5.17 10.77
C ALA A 56 6.29 4.94 11.35
N ALA A 57 7.12 4.15 10.67
CA ALA A 57 8.49 3.87 11.07
C ALA A 57 9.37 5.13 11.22
N GLN A 58 9.08 6.22 10.50
CA GLN A 58 9.80 7.49 10.68
C GLN A 58 9.55 8.12 12.05
N TYR A 59 8.37 7.87 12.63
CA TYR A 59 7.97 8.40 13.94
C TYR A 59 8.20 7.40 15.07
N THR A 60 8.33 6.10 14.76
CA THR A 60 8.42 5.02 15.76
C THR A 60 9.76 4.30 15.77
N GLY A 61 10.63 4.49 14.78
CA GLY A 61 11.84 3.66 14.57
C GLY A 61 12.88 3.66 15.69
N GLY A 62 12.85 4.66 16.59
CA GLY A 62 13.70 4.71 17.79
C GLY A 62 13.02 4.22 19.07
N ASN A 63 11.73 3.86 19.01
CA ASN A 63 10.96 3.46 20.18
C ASN A 63 10.64 1.95 20.13
N PRO A 64 11.36 1.10 20.89
CA PRO A 64 11.10 -0.33 20.93
C PRO A 64 9.67 -0.68 21.40
N ASP A 65 9.05 0.19 22.19
CA ASP A 65 7.67 0.01 22.67
C ASP A 65 6.62 0.32 21.60
N ALA A 66 7.01 0.92 20.47
CA ALA A 66 6.09 1.22 19.37
C ALA A 66 5.91 0.04 18.40
N SER A 67 6.53 -1.10 18.68
CA SER A 67 6.32 -2.34 17.93
C SER A 67 4.99 -3.02 18.28
N VAL A 68 4.46 -3.79 17.33
CA VAL A 68 3.27 -4.63 17.57
C VAL A 68 3.54 -5.65 18.67
N ASP A 69 4.74 -6.23 18.69
CA ASP A 69 5.13 -7.22 19.71
C ASP A 69 5.13 -6.61 21.12
N ALA A 70 5.69 -5.41 21.30
CA ALA A 70 5.68 -4.72 22.59
C ALA A 70 4.25 -4.32 23.01
N PHE A 71 3.37 -3.98 22.06
CA PHE A 71 1.95 -3.77 22.35
C PHE A 71 1.27 -5.06 22.82
N LEU A 72 1.47 -6.17 22.11
CA LEU A 72 0.88 -7.46 22.45
C LEU A 72 1.42 -8.01 23.78
N GLN A 73 2.70 -7.80 24.08
CA GLN A 73 3.28 -8.16 25.37
C GLN A 73 2.61 -7.41 26.52
N ARG A 74 2.51 -6.08 26.44
CA ARG A 74 1.81 -5.28 27.47
C ARG A 74 0.35 -5.70 27.66
N ARG A 75 -0.35 -6.05 26.56
CA ARG A 75 -1.73 -6.54 26.64
C ARG A 75 -1.86 -7.88 27.36
N ARG A 76 -0.86 -8.77 27.24
CA ARG A 76 -0.81 -10.02 28.01
C ARG A 76 -0.57 -9.72 29.50
N GLU A 77 0.40 -8.86 29.80
CA GLU A 77 0.71 -8.43 31.18
C GLU A 77 -0.51 -7.77 31.87
N ASP A 78 -1.24 -6.90 31.16
CA ASP A 78 -2.48 -6.27 31.65
C ASP A 78 -3.62 -7.29 31.90
N SER A 79 -3.61 -8.42 31.19
CA SER A 79 -4.67 -9.44 31.26
C SER A 79 -4.44 -10.48 32.37
N GLY A 80 -3.28 -10.46 33.03
CA GLY A 80 -2.97 -11.34 34.16
C GLY A 80 -2.69 -12.81 33.82
N GLU A 81 -2.41 -13.13 32.55
CA GLU A 81 -1.88 -14.43 32.10
C GLU A 81 -0.35 -14.47 32.11
#